data_AF-A0A9Q8YZ54-F1
#
_entry.id   AF-A0A9Q8YZ54-F1
#
_cell.length_a   1.000
_cell.length_b   1.000
_cell.length_c   1.000
_cell.angle_alpha   90.00
_cell.angle_beta   90.00
_cell.angle_gamma   90.00
#
_symmetry.space_group_name_H-M   'P 1'
#
loop_
_entity.id
_entity.type
_entity.pdbx_description
1 polymer ?
#
loop_
_entity_poly.entity_id
_entity_poly.type
_entity_poly.pdbx_seq_one_letter_code
_entity_poly.pdbx_strand_id
1 'polypeptide(L)'
;MPLRCPPGALPDAYRFICLRAVRALARRQFDIAYAYPSDSSKKCLYCTQQKEKCDPVPEYVFEEFHDLIDAIELCAIARYGPAVDADTEVLLDRIAAAALDIARKVQVVRSQEKELSVNQLLVAQNQVLRDIRDSISELVDTVNGMERRLSRLEARSARGGARVGPRVEESEEWSGLSSSSEEDKGAVDQEMADAEQERSDVEL
;
A
#
# COMPACT_ATOMS: atom_id res chain seq x y z
N MET A 1 5.05 27.94 7.26
CA MET A 1 4.38 27.81 5.94
C MET A 1 5.26 26.93 5.08
N PRO A 2 4.77 25.80 4.55
CA PRO A 2 5.59 24.97 3.67
C PRO A 2 5.94 25.79 2.42
N LEU A 3 7.24 25.91 2.18
CA LEU A 3 7.82 26.69 1.08
C LEU A 3 7.42 26.05 -0.24
N ARG A 4 6.70 26.79 -1.10
CA ARG A 4 6.48 26.37 -2.48
C ARG A 4 7.84 26.32 -3.16
N CYS A 5 8.29 25.11 -3.53
CA CYS A 5 9.46 24.95 -4.36
C CYS A 5 9.30 25.79 -5.66
N PRO A 6 10.32 26.54 -6.10
CA PRO A 6 10.20 27.38 -7.29
C PRO A 6 9.91 26.50 -8.52
N PRO A 7 9.09 26.98 -9.48
CA PRO A 7 8.72 26.22 -10.65
C PRO A 7 9.97 25.85 -11.46
N GLY A 8 10.36 24.57 -11.39
CA GLY A 8 11.46 24.01 -12.16
C GLY A 8 12.65 23.47 -11.36
N ALA A 9 12.73 23.71 -10.04
CA ALA A 9 13.66 23.00 -9.18
C ALA A 9 12.90 21.87 -8.47
N LEU A 10 13.16 20.62 -8.84
CA LEU A 10 12.80 19.53 -7.95
C LEU A 10 13.66 19.69 -6.69
N PRO A 11 13.11 19.52 -5.47
CA PRO A 11 13.95 19.16 -4.35
C PRO A 11 14.69 17.87 -4.74
N ASP A 12 16.01 17.82 -4.58
CA ASP A 12 16.85 16.71 -5.05
C ASP A 12 16.34 15.34 -4.57
N ALA A 13 15.65 15.31 -3.41
CA ALA A 13 14.97 14.14 -2.85
C ALA A 13 13.95 13.47 -3.79
N TYR A 14 13.34 14.19 -4.75
CA TYR A 14 12.27 13.65 -5.62
C TYR A 14 12.75 13.30 -7.03
N ARG A 15 14.07 13.42 -7.31
CA ARG A 15 14.65 13.11 -8.64
C ARG A 15 15.06 11.65 -8.79
N PHE A 16 14.35 10.74 -8.12
CA PHE A 16 14.61 9.31 -8.23
C PHE A 16 13.86 8.66 -9.40
N ILE A 17 12.55 8.97 -9.53
CA ILE A 17 11.66 8.39 -10.54
C ILE A 17 10.71 9.46 -11.09
N CYS A 18 10.36 9.36 -12.38
CA CYS A 18 9.41 10.28 -13.03
C CYS A 18 7.98 9.71 -13.07
N LEU A 19 6.96 10.55 -13.26
CA LEU A 19 5.57 10.12 -13.32
C LEU A 19 5.28 9.11 -14.44
N ARG A 20 6.01 9.18 -15.57
CA ARG A 20 5.86 8.17 -16.64
C ARG A 20 6.34 6.79 -16.21
N ALA A 21 7.46 6.74 -15.47
CA ALA A 21 7.98 5.50 -14.94
C ALA A 21 7.08 4.97 -13.81
N VAL A 22 6.59 5.84 -12.92
CA VAL A 22 5.56 5.46 -11.92
C VAL A 22 4.34 4.82 -12.60
N ARG A 23 3.80 5.42 -13.66
CA ARG A 23 2.67 4.84 -14.42
C ARG A 23 3.02 3.51 -15.10
N ALA A 24 4.27 3.29 -15.47
CA ALA A 24 4.72 2.01 -16.03
C ALA A 24 4.78 0.94 -14.92
N LEU A 25 5.30 1.27 -13.73
CA LEU A 25 5.27 0.40 -12.56
C LEU A 25 3.83 0.04 -12.14
N ALA A 26 2.91 1.01 -12.15
CA ALA A 26 1.49 0.77 -11.87
C ALA A 26 0.84 -0.22 -12.87
N ARG A 27 1.40 -0.34 -14.09
CA ARG A 27 0.99 -1.32 -15.11
C ARG A 27 1.77 -2.63 -15.02
N ARG A 28 2.49 -2.86 -13.92
CA ARG A 28 3.38 -4.01 -13.69
C ARG A 28 4.52 -4.13 -14.70
N GLN A 29 4.98 -3.01 -15.25
CA GLN A 29 6.18 -2.97 -16.09
C GLN A 29 7.41 -2.68 -15.21
N PHE A 30 8.00 -3.74 -14.67
CA PHE A 30 9.11 -3.63 -13.71
C PHE A 30 10.51 -3.60 -14.36
N ASP A 31 10.63 -4.04 -15.62
CA ASP A 31 11.89 -4.03 -16.37
C ASP A 31 12.11 -2.68 -17.08
N ILE A 32 12.19 -1.61 -16.29
CA ILE A 32 12.39 -0.25 -16.79
C ILE A 32 13.52 0.44 -16.02
N ALA A 33 14.42 1.10 -16.73
CA ALA A 33 15.47 1.92 -16.13
C ALA A 33 14.91 3.30 -15.78
N TYR A 34 14.50 3.53 -14.54
CA TYR A 34 13.79 4.77 -14.17
C TYR A 34 14.66 5.83 -13.46
N ALA A 35 15.89 5.51 -13.08
CA ALA A 35 16.81 6.44 -12.43
C ALA A 35 17.28 7.57 -13.36
N TYR A 36 17.68 8.70 -12.78
CA TYR A 36 18.31 9.79 -13.51
C TYR A 36 19.82 9.52 -13.64
N PRO A 37 20.42 9.69 -14.83
CA PRO A 37 21.82 9.35 -15.06
C PRO A 37 22.81 10.33 -14.40
N SER A 38 22.36 11.53 -14.05
CA SER A 38 23.14 12.55 -13.34
C SER A 38 22.20 13.53 -12.63
N ASP A 39 22.71 14.21 -11.60
CA ASP A 39 21.95 15.22 -10.84
C ASP A 39 21.49 16.40 -11.70
N SER A 40 22.26 16.71 -12.75
CA SER A 40 21.93 17.75 -13.73
C SER A 40 20.96 17.28 -14.82
N SER A 41 20.66 15.97 -14.90
CA SER A 41 19.83 15.45 -15.98
C SER A 41 18.37 15.89 -15.84
N LYS A 42 17.81 16.41 -16.92
CA LYS A 42 16.39 16.79 -17.01
C LYS A 42 15.48 15.60 -17.31
N LYS A 43 16.04 14.43 -17.64
CA LYS A 43 15.27 13.23 -18.01
C LYS A 43 15.82 12.00 -17.31
N CYS A 44 14.91 11.13 -16.85
CA CYS A 44 15.30 9.79 -16.42
C CYS A 44 15.69 8.92 -17.62
N LEU A 45 16.35 7.80 -17.36
CA LEU A 45 16.76 6.83 -18.38
C LEU A 45 15.56 6.32 -19.21
N TYR A 46 14.43 6.05 -18.57
CA TYR A 46 13.21 5.56 -19.21
C TYR A 46 12.67 6.54 -20.26
N CYS A 47 12.51 7.81 -19.87
CA CYS A 47 12.07 8.86 -20.79
C CYS A 47 13.12 9.17 -21.87
N THR A 48 14.40 9.00 -21.56
CA THR A 48 15.50 9.21 -22.51
C THR A 48 15.45 8.16 -23.62
N GLN A 49 15.29 6.89 -23.27
CA GLN A 49 15.14 5.78 -24.23
C GLN A 49 13.92 5.98 -25.13
N GLN A 50 12.80 6.45 -24.57
CA GLN A 50 11.57 6.68 -25.34
C GLN A 50 11.55 8.01 -26.11
N LYS A 51 12.60 8.85 -26.00
CA LYS A 51 12.68 10.20 -26.60
C LYS A 51 11.52 11.12 -26.22
N GLU A 52 11.07 11.01 -24.98
CA GLU A 52 9.80 11.57 -24.54
C GLU A 52 9.97 12.66 -23.48
N LYS A 53 8.88 13.40 -23.19
CA LYS A 53 8.88 14.37 -22.09
C LYS A 53 8.94 13.63 -20.75
N CYS A 54 9.71 14.19 -19.82
CA CYS A 54 9.92 13.64 -18.48
C CYS A 54 9.26 14.59 -17.50
N ASP A 55 8.23 14.11 -16.81
CA ASP A 55 7.52 14.88 -15.80
C ASP A 55 7.91 14.35 -14.41
N PRO A 56 8.45 15.20 -13.53
CA PRO A 56 8.81 14.79 -12.18
C PRO A 56 7.58 14.46 -11.33
N VAL A 57 7.80 13.68 -10.27
CA VAL A 57 6.77 13.43 -9.26
C VAL A 57 6.54 14.72 -8.45
N PRO A 58 5.30 15.18 -8.28
CA PRO A 58 5.01 16.39 -7.51
C PRO A 58 5.28 16.20 -6.01
N GLU A 59 5.66 17.28 -5.33
CA GLU A 59 5.97 17.26 -3.89
C GLU A 59 4.77 16.89 -3.01
N TYR A 60 3.54 17.20 -3.45
CA TYR A 60 2.33 16.93 -2.66
C TYR A 60 1.98 15.44 -2.52
N VAL A 61 2.64 14.54 -3.27
CA VAL A 61 2.49 13.08 -3.12
C VAL A 61 3.70 12.45 -2.40
N PHE A 62 4.25 13.18 -1.44
CA PHE A 62 5.46 12.78 -0.72
C PHE A 62 5.29 11.48 0.06
N GLU A 63 4.18 11.32 0.76
CA GLU A 63 3.93 10.14 1.61
C GLU A 63 3.85 8.87 0.76
N GLU A 64 3.10 8.91 -0.34
CA GLU A 64 2.93 7.74 -1.22
C GLU A 64 4.19 7.48 -2.05
N PHE A 65 4.97 8.53 -2.31
CA PHE A 65 6.28 8.38 -2.92
C PHE A 65 7.24 7.63 -1.99
N HIS A 66 7.25 7.93 -0.69
CA HIS A 66 8.03 7.17 0.29
C HIS A 66 7.61 5.71 0.32
N ASP A 67 6.31 5.42 0.37
CA ASP A 67 5.80 4.04 0.33
C ASP A 67 6.27 3.28 -0.92
N LEU A 68 6.33 3.96 -2.06
CA LEU A 68 6.84 3.37 -3.31
C LEU A 68 8.34 3.08 -3.23
N ILE A 69 9.14 4.01 -2.71
CA ILE A 69 10.59 3.83 -2.58
C ILE A 69 10.89 2.68 -1.62
N ASP A 70 10.24 2.64 -0.46
CA ASP A 70 10.39 1.56 0.52
C ASP A 70 10.04 0.19 -0.11
N ALA A 71 8.95 0.12 -0.89
CA ALA A 71 8.57 -1.11 -1.58
C ALA A 71 9.60 -1.54 -2.64
N ILE A 72 10.19 -0.58 -3.37
CA ILE A 72 11.26 -0.83 -4.36
C ILE A 72 12.53 -1.33 -3.65
N GLU A 73 12.94 -0.69 -2.56
CA GLU A 73 14.12 -1.07 -1.79
C GLU A 73 13.97 -2.45 -1.19
N LEU A 74 12.81 -2.77 -0.58
CA LEU A 74 12.50 -4.11 -0.08
C LEU A 74 12.56 -5.15 -1.21
N CYS A 75 12.04 -4.83 -2.40
CA CYS A 75 12.12 -5.72 -3.55
C CYS A 75 13.56 -5.90 -4.05
N ALA A 76 14.39 -4.86 -4.00
CA ALA A 76 15.80 -4.95 -4.36
C ALA A 76 16.58 -5.81 -3.36
N ILE A 77 16.32 -5.65 -2.06
CA ILE A 77 16.89 -6.48 -0.98
C ILE A 77 16.46 -7.93 -1.16
N ALA A 78 15.20 -8.21 -1.46
CA ALA A 78 14.72 -9.57 -1.71
C ALA A 78 15.37 -10.23 -2.93
N ARG A 79 15.64 -9.46 -4.00
CA ARG A 79 16.22 -9.97 -5.25
C ARG A 79 17.74 -10.17 -5.21
N TYR A 80 18.46 -9.29 -4.52
CA TYR A 80 19.92 -9.24 -4.54
C TYR A 80 20.58 -9.45 -3.18
N GLY A 81 19.79 -9.49 -2.10
CA GLY A 81 20.27 -9.68 -0.73
C GLY A 81 20.46 -11.14 -0.33
N PRO A 82 20.97 -11.39 0.89
CA PRO A 82 21.18 -12.73 1.40
C PRO A 82 19.83 -13.42 1.70
N ALA A 83 19.37 -14.22 0.73
CA ALA A 83 18.28 -15.20 0.80
C ALA A 83 17.27 -15.00 1.94
N VAL A 84 16.35 -14.05 1.75
CA VAL A 84 15.07 -14.04 2.46
C VAL A 84 14.04 -14.60 1.48
N ASP A 85 13.27 -15.61 1.90
CA ASP A 85 12.11 -16.15 1.16
C ASP A 85 10.95 -15.12 1.13
N ALA A 86 11.25 -13.89 0.72
CA ALA A 86 10.23 -12.90 0.49
C ALA A 86 9.60 -13.19 -0.88
N ASP A 87 8.28 -13.41 -0.87
CA ASP A 87 7.51 -13.59 -2.10
C ASP A 87 7.68 -12.35 -2.99
N THR A 88 8.53 -12.46 -3.99
CA THR A 88 8.85 -11.36 -4.91
C THR A 88 7.59 -10.84 -5.60
N GLU A 89 6.63 -11.72 -5.89
CA GLU A 89 5.32 -11.34 -6.42
C GLU A 89 4.53 -10.42 -5.47
N VAL A 90 4.54 -10.71 -4.16
CA VAL A 90 3.87 -9.85 -3.16
C VAL A 90 4.52 -8.47 -3.09
N LEU A 91 5.85 -8.40 -3.21
CA LEU A 91 6.56 -7.13 -3.26
C LEU A 91 6.28 -6.35 -4.55
N LEU A 92 6.20 -7.04 -5.69
CA LEU A 92 5.83 -6.43 -6.97
C LEU A 92 4.38 -5.90 -6.94
N ASP A 93 3.46 -6.63 -6.31
CA ASP A 93 2.09 -6.18 -6.08
C ASP A 93 2.07 -4.90 -5.23
N ARG A 94 2.87 -4.85 -4.16
CA ARG A 94 3.02 -3.67 -3.31
C ARG A 94 3.57 -2.46 -4.09
N ILE A 95 4.60 -2.67 -4.93
CA ILE A 95 5.14 -1.62 -5.81
C ILE A 95 4.06 -1.10 -6.77
N ALA A 96 3.33 -2.01 -7.42
CA ALA A 96 2.29 -1.64 -8.37
C ALA A 96 1.15 -0.86 -7.70
N ALA A 97 0.75 -1.25 -6.48
CA ALA A 97 -0.25 -0.56 -5.68
C ALA A 97 0.19 0.85 -5.29
N ALA A 98 1.39 1.00 -4.70
CA ALA A 98 1.93 2.31 -4.34
C ALA A 98 2.09 3.24 -5.55
N ALA A 99 2.57 2.70 -6.67
CA ALA A 99 2.68 3.46 -7.92
C ALA A 99 1.32 3.90 -8.47
N LEU A 100 0.28 3.05 -8.32
CA LEU A 100 -1.08 3.37 -8.73
C LEU A 100 -1.67 4.51 -7.87
N ASP A 101 -1.41 4.50 -6.57
CA ASP A 101 -1.90 5.54 -5.66
C ASP A 101 -1.28 6.90 -5.95
N ILE A 102 0.03 6.97 -6.20
CA ILE A 102 0.69 8.19 -6.69
C ILE A 102 0.03 8.65 -7.99
N ALA A 103 -0.13 7.75 -8.96
CA ALA A 103 -0.70 8.10 -10.26
C ALA A 103 -2.13 8.65 -10.15
N ARG A 104 -2.96 8.06 -9.28
CA ARG A 104 -4.32 8.50 -8.99
C ARG A 104 -4.34 9.87 -8.31
N LYS A 105 -3.57 10.08 -7.25
CA LYS A 105 -3.52 11.35 -6.52
C LYS A 105 -3.07 12.50 -7.41
N VAL A 106 -2.00 12.29 -8.19
CA VAL A 106 -1.53 13.29 -9.16
C VAL A 106 -2.58 13.58 -10.24
N GLN A 107 -3.31 12.56 -10.70
CA GLN A 107 -4.38 12.74 -11.67
C GLN A 107 -5.54 13.55 -11.09
N VAL A 108 -5.96 13.27 -9.86
CA VAL A 108 -7.03 14.02 -9.18
C VAL A 108 -6.64 15.48 -9.01
N VAL A 109 -5.45 15.77 -8.50
CA VAL A 109 -4.99 17.15 -8.28
C VAL A 109 -4.88 17.90 -9.60
N ARG A 110 -4.24 17.33 -10.62
CA ARG A 110 -4.16 17.97 -11.96
C ARG A 110 -5.54 18.20 -12.59
N SER A 111 -6.52 17.33 -12.31
CA SER A 111 -7.90 17.51 -12.77
C SER A 111 -8.57 18.72 -12.12
N GLN A 112 -8.35 18.91 -10.83
CA GLN A 112 -8.91 20.01 -10.04
C GLN A 112 -8.25 21.35 -10.42
N GLU A 113 -6.96 21.33 -10.76
CA GLU A 113 -6.20 22.50 -11.22
C GLU A 113 -6.50 22.88 -12.68
N LYS A 114 -7.41 22.17 -13.37
CA LYS A 114 -7.75 22.33 -14.79
C LYS A 114 -6.57 22.14 -15.75
N GLU A 115 -5.51 21.46 -15.31
CA GLU A 115 -4.35 21.15 -16.15
C GLU A 115 -4.58 19.93 -17.05
N LEU A 116 -5.63 19.15 -16.80
CA LEU A 116 -5.96 18.00 -17.63
C LEU A 116 -6.78 18.39 -18.86
N SER A 117 -6.33 17.92 -20.01
CA SER A 117 -7.17 17.89 -21.21
C SER A 117 -8.42 17.01 -20.98
N VAL A 118 -9.50 17.29 -21.71
CA VAL A 118 -10.77 16.52 -21.65
C VAL A 118 -10.53 15.00 -21.76
N ASN A 119 -9.58 14.58 -22.60
CA ASN A 119 -9.23 13.17 -22.78
C ASN A 119 -8.62 12.54 -21.51
N GLN A 120 -7.79 13.27 -20.77
CA GLN A 120 -7.20 12.79 -19.52
C GLN A 120 -8.24 12.72 -18.38
N LEU A 121 -9.21 13.62 -18.40
CA LEU A 121 -10.37 13.57 -17.49
C LEU A 121 -11.22 12.32 -17.75
N LEU A 122 -11.50 12.03 -19.03
CA LEU A 122 -12.27 10.85 -19.43
C LEU A 122 -11.55 9.54 -19.06
N VAL A 123 -10.23 9.47 -19.20
CA VAL A 123 -9.45 8.31 -18.76
C VAL A 123 -9.52 8.15 -17.23
N ALA A 124 -9.44 9.25 -16.48
CA ALA A 124 -9.60 9.24 -15.01
C ALA A 124 -10.97 8.66 -14.62
N GLN A 125 -12.02 9.20 -15.24
CA GLN A 125 -13.39 8.83 -14.94
C GLN A 125 -13.67 7.36 -15.29
N ASN A 126 -13.16 6.88 -16.43
CA ASN A 126 -13.26 5.46 -16.79
C ASN A 126 -12.53 4.55 -15.80
N GLN A 127 -11.40 4.99 -15.23
CA GLN A 127 -10.70 4.19 -14.23
C GLN A 127 -11.50 4.10 -12.93
N VAL A 128 -12.05 5.23 -12.44
CA VAL A 128 -12.92 5.25 -11.25
C VAL A 128 -14.14 4.35 -11.44
N LEU A 129 -14.75 4.37 -12.63
CA LEU A 129 -15.89 3.51 -12.92
C LEU A 129 -15.52 2.01 -12.92
N ARG A 130 -14.30 1.65 -13.35
CA ARG A 130 -13.81 0.26 -13.25
C ARG A 130 -13.60 -0.14 -11.79
N ASP A 131 -12.96 0.71 -11.01
CA ASP A 131 -12.70 0.44 -9.59
C ASP A 131 -14.03 0.25 -8.81
N ILE A 132 -15.04 1.08 -9.10
CA ILE A 132 -16.39 0.94 -8.54
C ILE A 132 -17.03 -0.39 -8.96
N ARG A 133 -16.96 -0.73 -10.25
CA ARG A 133 -17.50 -1.99 -10.76
C ARG A 133 -16.85 -3.19 -10.07
N ASP A 134 -15.53 -3.19 -9.95
CA ASP A 134 -14.78 -4.29 -9.36
C ASP A 134 -15.12 -4.42 -7.86
N SER A 135 -15.26 -3.31 -7.14
CA SER A 135 -15.75 -3.28 -5.75
C SER A 135 -17.16 -3.85 -5.61
N ILE A 136 -18.07 -3.52 -6.54
CA ILE A 136 -19.44 -4.06 -6.55
C ILE A 136 -19.41 -5.58 -6.79
N SER A 137 -18.55 -6.07 -7.69
CA SER A 137 -18.40 -7.50 -7.94
C SER A 137 -17.91 -8.25 -6.69
N GLU A 138 -16.91 -7.72 -5.98
CA GLU A 138 -16.45 -8.30 -4.72
C GLU A 138 -17.56 -8.34 -3.66
N LEU A 139 -18.33 -7.26 -3.52
CA LEU A 139 -19.49 -7.20 -2.62
C LEU A 139 -20.53 -8.27 -2.97
N VAL A 140 -20.86 -8.43 -4.26
CA VAL A 140 -21.78 -9.48 -4.71
C VAL A 140 -21.27 -10.87 -4.34
N ASP A 141 -19.98 -11.14 -4.52
CA ASP A 141 -19.39 -12.44 -4.17
C ASP A 141 -19.42 -12.70 -2.67
N THR A 142 -19.20 -11.69 -1.83
CA THR A 142 -19.34 -11.82 -0.38
C THR A 142 -20.77 -12.10 0.05
N VAL A 143 -21.77 -11.41 -0.54
CA VAL A 143 -23.19 -11.65 -0.27
C VAL A 143 -23.60 -13.05 -0.68
N ASN A 144 -23.23 -13.49 -1.89
CA ASN A 144 -23.46 -14.86 -2.36
C ASN A 144 -22.78 -15.90 -1.45
N GLY A 145 -21.62 -15.57 -0.88
CA GLY A 145 -20.94 -16.40 0.11
C GLY A 145 -21.72 -16.51 1.42
N MET A 146 -22.24 -15.38 1.91
CA MET A 146 -23.07 -15.32 3.11
C MET A 146 -24.39 -16.08 2.94
N GLU A 147 -25.08 -15.91 1.80
CA GLU A 147 -26.30 -16.65 1.47
C GLU A 147 -26.06 -18.16 1.47
N ARG A 148 -24.97 -18.63 0.83
CA ARG A 148 -24.59 -20.05 0.84
C ARG A 148 -24.32 -20.56 2.27
N ARG A 149 -23.74 -19.75 3.16
CA ARG A 149 -23.53 -20.11 4.57
C ARG A 149 -24.85 -20.20 5.31
N LEU A 150 -25.77 -19.26 5.11
CA LEU A 150 -27.11 -19.28 5.70
C LEU A 150 -27.90 -20.51 5.25
N SER A 151 -27.94 -20.83 3.96
CA SER A 151 -28.63 -22.03 3.47
C SER A 151 -28.06 -23.33 4.05
N ARG A 152 -26.74 -23.39 4.30
CA ARG A 152 -26.12 -24.54 4.98
C ARG A 152 -26.53 -24.63 6.45
N LEU A 153 -26.65 -23.51 7.15
CA LEU A 153 -27.11 -23.47 8.54
C LEU A 153 -28.58 -23.85 8.66
N GLU A 154 -29.44 -23.33 7.76
CA GLU A 154 -30.85 -23.72 7.68
C GLU A 154 -31.01 -25.22 7.38
N ALA A 155 -30.24 -25.76 6.43
CA ALA A 155 -30.26 -27.19 6.12
C ALA A 155 -29.76 -28.07 7.28
N ARG A 156 -28.84 -27.56 8.13
CA ARG A 156 -28.39 -28.24 9.36
C ARG A 156 -29.46 -28.16 10.45
N SER A 157 -30.11 -27.00 10.63
CA SER A 157 -31.21 -26.80 11.58
C SER A 157 -32.40 -27.71 11.25
N ALA A 158 -32.76 -27.81 9.97
CA ALA A 158 -33.83 -28.69 9.50
C ALA A 158 -33.55 -30.20 9.72
N ARG A 159 -32.28 -30.61 9.79
CA ARG A 159 -31.88 -32.01 10.11
C ARG A 159 -31.63 -32.25 11.60
N GLY A 160 -31.48 -31.20 12.40
CA GLY A 160 -31.22 -31.27 13.85
C GLY A 160 -32.49 -31.35 14.72
N GLY A 161 -33.68 -31.32 14.12
CA GLY A 161 -34.97 -31.43 14.81
C GLY A 161 -35.31 -32.85 15.29
N ALA A 162 -34.45 -33.51 16.06
CA ALA A 162 -34.78 -34.74 16.77
C ALA A 162 -33.84 -34.98 17.96
N ARG A 163 -34.10 -34.30 19.08
CA ARG A 163 -34.03 -34.79 20.48
C ARG A 163 -34.19 -33.61 21.43
N VAL A 164 -35.43 -33.21 21.66
CA VAL A 164 -35.81 -32.63 22.96
C VAL A 164 -35.84 -33.82 23.93
N GLY A 165 -34.69 -34.05 24.59
CA GLY A 165 -34.62 -34.88 25.78
C GLY A 165 -35.23 -34.13 26.97
N PRO A 166 -35.78 -34.85 27.96
CA PRO A 166 -36.54 -34.24 29.04
C PRO A 166 -35.64 -33.37 29.91
N ARG A 167 -36.19 -32.19 30.21
CA ARG A 167 -35.87 -31.28 31.31
C ARG A 167 -35.41 -32.05 32.56
N VAL A 168 -34.12 -31.95 32.86
CA VAL A 168 -33.58 -32.13 34.21
C VAL A 168 -33.35 -30.74 34.76
N GLU A 169 -34.19 -30.37 35.72
CA GLU A 169 -33.96 -29.27 36.62
C GLU A 169 -32.82 -29.69 37.57
N GLU A 170 -31.64 -29.10 37.42
CA GLU A 170 -30.69 -28.99 38.51
C GLU A 170 -30.29 -27.52 38.65
N SER A 171 -30.74 -27.02 39.80
CA SER A 171 -30.39 -25.79 40.48
C SER A 171 -28.90 -25.72 40.82
N GLU A 172 -28.51 -24.52 41.27
CA GLU A 172 -27.22 -24.19 41.93
C GLU A 172 -26.09 -23.87 40.92
N GLU A 173 -25.29 -22.82 41.03
CA GLU A 173 -25.10 -21.86 42.11
C GLU A 173 -24.42 -20.62 41.50
N TRP A 174 -24.81 -19.45 42.00
CA TRP A 174 -24.10 -18.20 41.75
C TRP A 174 -22.79 -18.17 42.53
N SER A 175 -21.68 -17.96 41.83
CA SER A 175 -20.45 -17.30 42.34
C SER A 175 -19.48 -17.18 41.17
N GLY A 176 -18.74 -16.12 40.94
CA GLY A 176 -18.52 -14.89 41.68
C GLY A 176 -17.60 -14.03 40.83
N LEU A 177 -17.71 -12.73 41.03
CA LEU A 177 -16.90 -11.68 40.43
C LEU A 177 -15.39 -11.91 40.67
N SER A 178 -14.56 -11.56 39.68
CA SER A 178 -13.23 -10.88 39.80
C SER A 178 -12.64 -10.80 38.39
N SER A 179 -12.46 -9.64 37.75
CA SER A 179 -11.59 -8.49 38.06
C SER A 179 -10.09 -8.77 37.89
N SER A 180 -9.41 -7.77 37.29
CA SER A 180 -7.97 -7.61 37.00
C SER A 180 -7.45 -8.43 35.82
N SER A 181 -6.52 -7.96 34.99
CA SER A 181 -5.62 -6.78 34.97
C SER A 181 -5.07 -6.73 33.54
N GLU A 182 -4.98 -5.57 32.89
CA GLU A 182 -3.81 -4.69 32.93
C GLU A 182 -2.50 -5.36 32.43
N GLU A 183 -1.93 -4.70 31.41
CA GLU A 183 -0.49 -4.60 31.14
C GLU A 183 0.21 -5.76 30.41
N ASP A 184 0.46 -5.54 29.11
CA ASP A 184 1.71 -6.00 28.49
C ASP A 184 2.30 -4.84 27.66
N LYS A 185 2.93 -3.91 28.40
CA LYS A 185 3.87 -2.91 27.90
C LYS A 185 5.25 -3.37 28.33
N GLY A 186 6.03 -3.97 27.43
CA GLY A 186 7.36 -4.43 27.80
C GLY A 186 8.14 -5.08 26.67
N ALA A 187 8.43 -4.34 25.58
CA ALA A 187 9.40 -4.80 24.58
C ALA A 187 10.10 -3.67 23.80
N VAL A 188 10.05 -2.41 24.24
CA VAL A 188 10.56 -1.26 23.44
C VAL A 188 11.80 -0.58 24.04
N ASP A 189 12.23 -0.91 25.27
CA ASP A 189 13.30 -0.15 25.93
C ASP A 189 14.67 -0.86 26.03
N GLN A 190 14.89 -1.98 25.34
CA GLN A 190 16.17 -2.72 25.42
C GLN A 190 17.15 -2.44 24.26
N GLU A 191 16.72 -1.87 23.13
CA GLU A 191 17.62 -1.60 21.97
C GLU A 191 18.25 -0.19 21.96
N MET A 192 17.80 0.74 22.81
CA MET A 192 18.44 2.08 22.90
C MET A 192 19.68 2.13 23.79
N ALA A 193 20.01 1.08 24.54
CA ALA A 193 21.20 1.06 25.41
C ALA A 193 22.49 0.64 24.67
N ASP A 194 22.40 -0.07 23.55
CA ASP A 194 23.59 -0.56 22.82
C ASP A 194 24.09 0.43 21.74
N ALA A 195 23.30 1.44 21.37
CA ALA A 195 23.67 2.42 20.34
C ALA A 195 24.51 3.61 20.86
N GLU A 196 24.59 3.83 22.18
CA GLU A 196 25.42 4.89 22.77
C GLU A 196 26.87 4.44 23.04
N GLN A 197 27.17 3.14 23.01
CA GLN A 197 28.52 2.63 23.26
C GLN A 197 29.44 2.77 22.01
N GLU A 198 28.91 2.59 20.79
CA GLU A 198 29.71 2.64 19.54
C GLU A 198 30.10 4.06 19.09
N ARG A 199 29.49 5.12 19.63
CA ARG A 199 29.90 6.51 19.33
C ARG A 199 31.13 6.98 20.09
N SER A 200 31.62 6.22 21.09
CA SER A 200 32.78 6.60 21.89
C SER A 200 34.13 6.08 21.38
N ASP A 201 34.13 5.17 20.39
CA ASP A 201 35.36 4.50 19.90
C ASP A 201 35.88 5.03 18.55
N VAL A 202 35.28 6.09 17.98
CA VAL A 202 35.69 6.67 16.68
C VAL A 202 36.44 8.02 16.81
N GLU A 203 36.54 8.58 18.02
CA GLU A 203 37.34 9.78 18.28
C GLU A 203 38.54 9.48 19.19
N LEU A 204 39.51 8.72 18.69
CA LEU A 204 40.90 8.70 19.18
C LEU A 204 41.90 8.33 18.06
#